data_AF-A0A3N5JK37-F1
#
_entry.id   AF-A0A3N5JK37-F1
#
_cell.length_a   1.000
_cell.length_b   1.000
_cell.length_c   1.000
_cell.angle_alpha   90.00
_cell.angle_beta   90.00
_cell.angle_gamma   90.00
#
_symmetry.space_group_name_H-M   'P 1'
#
loop_
_entity.id
_entity.type
_entity.pdbx_description
1 polymer ?
#
loop_
_entity_poly.entity_id
_entity_poly.type
_entity_poly.pdbx_seq_one_letter_code
_entity_poly.pdbx_strand_id
1 'polypeptide(L)'
;MRLLTVPSGQRYSPDGLNKRTEVTTHNNSFRLTDFGFHLWPSPYLFLVLQPFTIGPTASSSKEEPDAYLDGFRHVAEEARKKPETLKNTPHRSVVHKIDESTFDDPQ
;
A
#
# COMPACT_ATOMS: atom_id res chain seq x y z
N MET A 1 -2.05 -11.91 -3.91
CA MET A 1 -3.10 -10.93 -3.59
C MET A 1 -4.40 -11.69 -3.50
N ARG A 2 -5.11 -11.55 -2.37
CA ARG A 2 -6.42 -12.18 -2.18
C ARG A 2 -7.47 -11.06 -2.16
N LEU A 3 -8.47 -11.15 -3.04
CA LEU A 3 -9.64 -10.30 -2.99
C LEU A 3 -10.55 -10.79 -1.86
N LEU A 4 -11.01 -9.86 -1.05
CA LEU A 4 -11.96 -10.07 0.04
C LEU A 4 -13.16 -9.19 -0.25
N THR A 5 -14.24 -9.80 -0.72
CA THR A 5 -15.50 -9.11 -0.94
C THR A 5 -16.20 -8.93 0.41
N VAL A 6 -16.43 -7.68 0.80
CA VAL A 6 -17.26 -7.33 1.96
C VAL A 6 -18.46 -6.51 1.50
N PRO A 7 -19.58 -6.46 2.26
CA PRO A 7 -20.79 -5.75 1.86
C PRO A 7 -20.57 -4.26 1.53
N SER A 8 -19.50 -3.65 2.06
CA SER A 8 -19.14 -2.24 1.88
C SER A 8 -18.07 -1.97 0.81
N GLY A 9 -17.72 -2.95 -0.04
CA GLY A 9 -16.80 -2.76 -1.17
C GLY A 9 -15.75 -3.87 -1.34
N GLN A 10 -14.86 -3.68 -2.32
CA GLN A 10 -13.76 -4.60 -2.61
C GLN A 10 -12.54 -4.27 -1.77
N ARG A 11 -12.03 -5.24 -0.99
CA ARG A 11 -10.81 -5.10 -0.20
C ARG A 11 -9.78 -6.12 -0.65
N TYR A 12 -8.51 -5.79 -0.54
CA TYR A 12 -7.40 -6.64 -0.96
C TYR A 12 -6.43 -6.85 0.19
N SER A 13 -5.84 -8.04 0.27
CA SER A 13 -4.71 -8.31 1.18
C SER A 13 -3.50 -8.83 0.40
N PRO A 14 -2.28 -8.38 0.73
CA PRO A 14 -1.04 -8.92 0.19
C PRO A 14 -0.64 -10.26 0.86
N ASP A 15 -1.59 -10.95 1.52
CA ASP A 15 -1.38 -12.20 2.25
C ASP A 15 -0.40 -13.16 1.53
N GLY A 16 0.64 -13.57 2.26
CA GLY A 16 1.76 -14.39 1.77
C GLY A 16 3.01 -13.62 1.32
N LEU A 17 2.91 -12.36 0.90
CA LEU A 17 4.06 -11.52 0.58
C LEU A 17 4.74 -11.03 1.86
N ASN A 18 3.96 -10.52 2.82
CA ASN A 18 4.45 -10.00 4.09
C ASN A 18 5.24 -11.06 4.87
N LYS A 19 4.70 -12.28 5.02
CA LYS A 19 5.36 -13.38 5.76
C LYS A 19 6.75 -13.77 5.22
N ARG A 20 7.05 -13.44 3.96
CA ARG A 20 8.32 -13.80 3.29
C ARG A 20 9.30 -12.64 3.14
N THR A 21 8.81 -11.40 3.18
CA THR A 21 9.58 -10.20 2.79
C THR A 21 9.56 -9.11 3.86
N GLU A 22 8.73 -9.26 4.89
CA GLU A 22 8.45 -8.26 5.93
C GLU A 22 7.92 -6.91 5.38
N VAL A 23 7.51 -6.89 4.11
CA VAL A 23 6.92 -5.70 3.50
C VAL A 23 5.49 -5.55 4.03
N THR A 24 5.21 -4.39 4.64
CA THR A 24 3.88 -4.01 5.15
C THR A 24 3.06 -3.29 4.08
N THR A 25 1.76 -3.15 4.32
CA THR A 25 0.88 -2.32 3.47
C THR A 25 1.30 -0.85 3.48
N HIS A 26 1.86 -0.36 4.59
CA HIS A 26 2.42 1.00 4.65
C HIS A 26 3.63 1.15 3.72
N ASN A 27 4.54 0.17 3.68
CA ASN A 27 5.66 0.19 2.73
C ASN A 27 5.16 0.21 1.28
N ASN A 28 4.14 -0.57 0.95
CA ASN A 28 3.53 -0.52 -0.39
C ASN A 28 2.87 0.84 -0.68
N SER A 29 2.19 1.43 0.30
CA SER A 29 1.55 2.74 0.15
C SER A 29 2.60 3.84 -0.10
N PHE A 30 3.65 3.92 0.73
CA PHE A 30 4.74 4.89 0.54
C PHE A 30 5.47 4.67 -0.79
N ARG A 31 5.64 3.42 -1.23
CA ARG A 31 6.24 3.15 -2.54
C ARG A 31 5.36 3.64 -3.69
N LEU A 32 4.04 3.44 -3.60
CA LEU A 32 3.10 3.94 -4.60
C LEU A 32 3.10 5.47 -4.67
N THR A 33 3.33 6.16 -3.56
CA THR A 33 3.48 7.62 -3.52
C THR A 33 4.65 8.10 -4.38
N ASP A 34 5.76 7.33 -4.50
CA ASP A 34 6.87 7.67 -5.40
C ASP A 34 6.46 7.70 -6.89
N PHE A 35 5.32 7.10 -7.23
CA PHE A 35 4.74 7.08 -8.57
C PHE A 35 3.51 8.00 -8.70
N GLY A 36 3.20 8.80 -7.67
CA GLY A 36 2.04 9.70 -7.64
C GLY A 36 0.72 9.00 -7.31
N PHE A 37 0.75 7.76 -6.81
CA PHE A 37 -0.44 7.02 -6.42
C PHE A 37 -0.62 6.99 -4.91
N HIS A 38 -1.87 7.03 -4.46
CA HIS A 38 -2.23 6.85 -3.05
C HIS A 38 -2.88 5.49 -2.83
N LEU A 39 -2.52 4.81 -1.75
CA LEU A 39 -3.14 3.55 -1.32
C LEU A 39 -3.77 3.74 0.06
N TRP A 40 -5.09 3.51 0.15
CA TRP A 40 -5.82 3.67 1.40
C TRP A 40 -5.78 2.38 2.24
N PRO A 41 -5.19 2.39 3.46
CA PRO A 41 -5.24 1.23 4.36
C PRO A 41 -6.66 1.03 4.88
N SER A 42 -7.14 -0.20 4.93
CA SER A 42 -8.54 -0.49 5.25
C SER A 42 -8.74 -0.54 6.78
N PRO A 43 -9.36 0.47 7.43
CA PRO A 43 -9.24 0.64 8.89
C PRO A 43 -10.18 -0.25 9.72
N TYR A 44 -10.99 -1.11 9.09
CA TYR A 44 -12.11 -1.78 9.77
C TYR A 44 -12.11 -3.31 9.66
N LEU A 45 -10.95 -3.92 9.39
CA LEU A 45 -10.86 -5.37 9.24
C LEU A 45 -9.61 -5.94 9.92
N PHE A 46 -9.58 -5.88 11.25
CA PHE A 46 -8.49 -6.46 12.06
C PHE A 46 -8.35 -7.98 11.92
N LEU A 47 -9.39 -8.65 11.37
CA LEU A 47 -9.39 -10.10 11.11
C LEU A 47 -8.51 -10.50 9.92
N VAL A 48 -8.14 -9.54 9.07
CA VAL A 48 -7.33 -9.79 7.88
C VAL A 48 -6.01 -9.08 8.07
N LEU A 49 -4.92 -9.78 7.79
CA LEU A 49 -3.59 -9.18 7.85
C LEU A 49 -3.43 -8.17 6.72
N GLN A 50 -3.09 -6.94 7.09
CA GLN A 50 -2.61 -5.89 6.18
C GLN A 50 -3.60 -5.54 5.03
N PRO A 51 -4.90 -5.32 5.28
CA PRO A 51 -5.88 -5.06 4.23
C PRO A 51 -5.76 -3.63 3.69
N PHE A 52 -5.99 -3.46 2.40
CA PHE A 52 -6.11 -2.17 1.74
C PHE A 52 -7.31 -2.14 0.80
N THR A 53 -7.81 -0.94 0.52
CA THR A 53 -8.96 -0.74 -0.36
C THR A 53 -8.50 0.01 -1.61
N ILE A 54 -8.88 -0.51 -2.79
CA ILE A 54 -8.81 0.20 -4.05
C ILE A 54 -10.24 0.50 -4.46
N GLY A 55 -10.60 1.77 -4.56
CA GLY A 55 -11.93 2.23 -4.91
C GLY A 55 -11.85 3.33 -5.96
N PRO A 56 -11.85 2.99 -7.27
CA PRO A 56 -12.00 4.01 -8.30
C PRO A 56 -13.37 4.65 -8.15
N THR A 57 -13.41 5.98 -8.27
CA THR A 57 -14.66 6.75 -8.24
C THR A 57 -15.20 6.90 -9.67
N ALA A 58 -16.48 7.23 -9.80
CA ALA A 58 -17.10 7.47 -11.11
C ALA A 58 -16.47 8.64 -11.90
N SER A 59 -15.66 9.47 -11.25
CA SER A 59 -14.91 10.57 -11.87
C SER A 59 -13.55 10.15 -12.44
N SER A 60 -13.11 8.91 -12.21
CA SER A 60 -11.83 8.43 -12.73
C SER A 60 -11.92 8.18 -14.23
N SER A 61 -10.86 8.47 -14.98
CA SER A 61 -10.79 8.12 -16.42
C SER A 61 -10.69 6.59 -16.61
N LYS A 62 -10.81 6.11 -17.85
CA LYS A 62 -10.65 4.66 -18.11
C LYS A 62 -9.20 4.23 -17.99
N GLU A 63 -8.26 5.13 -18.28
CA GLU A 63 -6.83 4.85 -18.30
C GLU A 63 -6.21 4.89 -16.89
N GLU A 64 -6.78 5.65 -15.96
CA GLU A 64 -6.30 5.77 -14.57
C GLU A 64 -6.25 4.43 -13.81
N PRO A 65 -7.30 3.59 -13.81
CA PRO A 65 -7.25 2.26 -13.20
C PRO A 65 -6.15 1.36 -13.77
N ASP A 66 -5.91 1.42 -15.08
CA ASP A 66 -4.88 0.63 -15.74
C ASP A 66 -3.48 1.10 -15.29
N ALA A 67 -3.24 2.41 -15.28
CA ALA A 67 -2.00 2.99 -14.78
C ALA A 67 -1.76 2.64 -13.29
N TYR A 68 -2.81 2.67 -12.47
CA TYR A 68 -2.75 2.29 -11.06
C TYR A 68 -2.40 0.81 -10.88
N LEU A 69 -3.02 -0.08 -11.67
CA LEU A 69 -2.73 -1.51 -11.66
C LEU A 69 -1.29 -1.80 -12.07
N ASP A 70 -0.76 -1.09 -13.07
CA ASP A 70 0.62 -1.24 -13.51
C ASP A 70 1.63 -0.75 -12.46
N GLY A 71 1.36 0.39 -11.82
CA GLY A 71 2.12 0.84 -10.66
C GLY A 71 2.11 -0.20 -9.53
N PHE A 72 0.95 -0.77 -9.22
CA PHE A 72 0.83 -1.79 -8.20
C PHE A 72 1.57 -3.08 -8.55
N ARG A 73 1.50 -3.55 -9.80
CA ARG A 73 2.25 -4.71 -10.28
C ARG A 73 3.74 -4.49 -10.15
N HIS A 74 4.22 -3.29 -10.52
CA HIS A 74 5.62 -2.92 -10.38
C HIS A 74 6.08 -2.98 -8.92
N VAL A 75 5.34 -2.35 -8.01
CA VAL A 75 5.63 -2.37 -6.56
C VAL A 75 5.58 -3.79 -5.99
N ALA A 76 4.60 -4.61 -6.39
CA ALA A 76 4.48 -5.99 -5.94
C ALA A 76 5.63 -6.88 -6.42
N GLU A 77 6.13 -6.68 -7.65
CA GLU A 77 7.32 -7.36 -8.16
C GLU A 77 8.60 -6.89 -7.46
N GLU A 78 8.74 -5.59 -7.22
CA GLU A 78 9.86 -5.01 -6.50
C GLU A 78 9.90 -5.51 -5.05
N ALA A 79 8.75 -5.63 -4.38
CA ALA A 79 8.63 -6.23 -3.05
C ALA A 79 9.18 -7.67 -2.99
N ARG A 80 8.98 -8.45 -4.05
CA ARG A 80 9.46 -9.84 -4.13
C ARG A 80 10.94 -9.94 -4.41
N LYS A 81 11.47 -9.05 -5.26
CA LYS A 81 12.86 -9.11 -5.76
C LYS A 81 13.84 -8.31 -4.89
N LYS A 82 13.42 -7.17 -4.37
CA LYS A 82 14.22 -6.18 -3.65
C LYS A 82 13.41 -5.56 -2.48
N PRO A 83 13.05 -6.35 -1.46
CA PRO A 83 12.20 -5.88 -0.35
C PRO A 83 12.80 -4.69 0.41
N GLU A 84 14.13 -4.60 0.49
CA GLU A 84 14.83 -3.49 1.16
C GLU A 84 14.56 -2.12 0.52
N THR A 85 14.29 -2.08 -0.79
CA THR A 85 13.88 -0.85 -1.46
C THR A 85 12.55 -0.35 -0.89
N LEU A 86 11.59 -1.24 -0.63
CA LEU A 86 10.28 -0.90 -0.08
C LEU A 86 10.33 -0.59 1.43
N LYS A 87 11.22 -1.22 2.18
CA LYS A 87 11.38 -0.91 3.61
C LYS A 87 11.84 0.53 3.83
N ASN A 88 12.67 1.04 2.92
CA ASN A 88 13.25 2.39 3.00
C ASN A 88 12.49 3.47 2.20
N THR A 89 11.26 3.20 1.77
CA THR A 89 10.40 4.21 1.09
C THR A 89 9.89 5.28 2.05
N PRO A 90 9.48 6.46 1.54
CA PRO A 90 9.47 6.88 0.13
C PRO A 90 10.85 7.40 -0.32
N HIS A 91 11.12 7.40 -1.63
CA HIS A 91 12.40 7.82 -2.22
C HIS A 91 12.30 9.12 -3.03
N ARG A 92 11.11 9.44 -3.55
CA ARG A 92 10.87 10.59 -4.44
C ARG A 92 9.88 11.59 -3.86
N SER A 93 9.27 11.27 -2.71
CA SER A 93 8.42 12.22 -1.98
C SER A 93 9.24 13.36 -1.39
N VAL A 94 8.61 14.54 -1.31
CA VAL A 94 9.18 15.72 -0.64
C VAL A 94 9.34 15.47 0.87
N VAL A 95 8.51 14.60 1.45
CA VAL A 95 8.54 14.22 2.86
C VAL A 95 8.72 12.71 2.97
N HIS A 96 9.58 12.27 3.88
CA HIS A 96 9.86 10.86 4.15
C HIS A 96 9.08 10.35 5.37
N LYS A 97 9.29 9.08 5.74
CA LYS A 97 8.69 8.50 6.95
C LYS A 97 9.01 9.38 8.16
N ILE A 98 7.96 9.77 8.86
CA ILE A 98 8.05 10.50 10.12
C ILE A 98 8.40 9.49 11.21
N ASP A 99 9.26 9.90 12.14
CA ASP A 99 9.55 9.11 13.33
C ASP A 99 8.36 9.15 14.29
N GLU A 100 7.62 8.05 14.36
CA GLU A 100 6.43 7.92 15.19
C GLU A 100 6.76 7.90 16.70
N SER A 101 8.01 7.64 17.10
CA SER A 101 8.40 7.65 18.52
C SER A 101 8.18 9.01 19.19
N THR A 102 8.24 10.08 18.39
CA THR A 102 7.99 11.45 18.83
C THR A 102 6.53 11.71 19.19
N PHE A 103 5.59 10.87 18.76
CA PHE A 103 4.16 11.06 19.03
C PHE A 103 3.76 10.60 20.44
N ASP A 104 4.53 9.66 21.00
CA ASP A 104 4.29 9.09 22.32
C ASP A 104 5.27 9.64 23.39
N ASP A 105 6.13 10.60 23.04
CA ASP A 105 7.03 11.28 23.97
C ASP A 105 6.32 12.49 24.61
N PRO A 106 5.98 12.45 25.92
CA PRO A 106 5.26 13.53 26.59
C PRO A 106 6.13 14.76 26.93
N GLN A 107 7.43 14.77 26.58
CA GLN A 107 8.36 15.88 26.85
C GLN A 107 8.22 17.05 25.87
#